data_AF-S7YQX1-F1
#
_entry.id   AF-S7YQX1-F1
#
_cell.length_a   1.000
_cell.length_b   1.000
_cell.length_c   1.000
_cell.angle_alpha   90.00
_cell.angle_beta   90.00
_cell.angle_gamma   90.00
#
_symmetry.space_group_name_H-M   'P 1'
#
loop_
_entity.id
_entity.type
_entity.pdbx_description
1 polymer ?
#
loop_
_entity_poly.entity_id
_entity_poly.type
_entity_poly.pdbx_seq_one_letter_code
_entity_poly.pdbx_strand_id
1 'polypeptide(L)'
;MKSGNGFWKGCLYFWGFLFLLGLLVQYALPLAACVLLGYGGYRLYKRLRYPLLQDRSLDDRIELLKARIRQADKDIQQLEETLVEKGSDSYKSLANQVLIELREIHQEADRLKSYIDDDVYNRIDKKVRTVRANIDVQLERLDRESQVDLENAKPEELAPELSQTLANIAVDHQAILDKIATSAEGDKEELTAIHSLKMEKFKTILEAI
;
A
#
# COMPACT_ATOMS: atom_id res chain seq x y z
N MET A 1 36.63 -84.59 -31.77
CA MET A 1 35.22 -84.24 -31.44
C MET A 1 35.23 -83.16 -30.36
N LYS A 2 35.04 -81.88 -30.70
CA LYS A 2 34.93 -80.78 -29.72
C LYS A 2 34.33 -79.50 -30.36
N SER A 3 33.11 -79.59 -30.86
CA SER A 3 32.36 -78.41 -31.32
C SER A 3 30.87 -78.66 -31.15
N GLY A 4 30.38 -78.43 -29.93
CA GLY A 4 28.97 -78.65 -29.58
C GLY A 4 28.49 -77.81 -28.41
N ASN A 5 29.36 -77.53 -27.44
CA ASN A 5 28.97 -76.77 -26.24
C ASN A 5 28.82 -75.25 -26.44
N GLY A 6 29.42 -74.66 -27.47
CA GLY A 6 29.33 -73.21 -27.71
C GLY A 6 27.97 -72.79 -28.28
N PHE A 7 27.46 -73.57 -29.24
CA PHE A 7 26.18 -73.29 -29.90
C PHE A 7 24.99 -73.47 -28.96
N TRP A 8 25.01 -74.51 -28.13
CA TRP A 8 23.94 -74.78 -27.16
C TRP A 8 23.87 -73.73 -26.05
N LYS A 9 25.01 -73.25 -25.55
CA LYS A 9 25.06 -72.15 -24.57
C LYS A 9 24.56 -70.84 -25.17
N GLY A 10 24.95 -70.51 -26.41
CA GLY A 10 24.46 -69.33 -27.12
C GLY A 10 22.94 -69.33 -27.30
N CYS A 11 22.35 -70.47 -27.65
CA CYS A 11 20.89 -70.61 -27.78
C CYS A 11 20.16 -70.43 -26.44
N LEU A 12 20.74 -70.95 -25.34
CA LEU A 12 20.17 -70.82 -23.99
C LEU A 12 20.19 -69.37 -23.48
N TYR A 13 21.28 -68.63 -23.74
CA TYR A 13 21.35 -67.20 -23.43
C TYR A 13 20.38 -66.38 -24.29
N PHE A 14 20.23 -66.73 -25.56
CA PHE A 14 19.29 -66.05 -26.46
C PHE A 14 17.83 -66.23 -26.02
N TRP A 15 17.44 -67.46 -25.64
CA TRP A 15 16.11 -67.72 -25.10
C TRP A 15 15.88 -67.09 -23.72
N GLY A 16 16.89 -67.11 -22.84
CA GLY A 16 16.83 -66.43 -21.56
C GLY A 16 16.66 -64.92 -21.70
N PHE A 17 17.36 -64.31 -22.66
CA PHE A 17 17.24 -62.88 -22.96
C PHE A 17 15.85 -62.51 -23.50
N LEU A 18 15.29 -63.30 -24.42
CA LEU A 18 13.94 -63.09 -24.93
C LEU A 18 12.87 -63.19 -23.82
N PHE A 19 13.02 -64.15 -22.91
CA PHE A 19 12.11 -64.29 -21.76
C PHE A 19 12.19 -63.10 -20.81
N LEU A 20 13.40 -62.62 -20.52
CA LEU A 20 13.64 -61.47 -19.66
C LEU A 20 13.11 -60.16 -20.28
N LEU A 21 13.23 -60.02 -21.61
CA LEU A 21 12.66 -58.91 -22.37
C LEU A 21 11.12 -58.97 -22.39
N GLY A 22 10.53 -60.17 -22.48
CA GLY A 22 9.08 -60.37 -22.37
C GLY A 22 8.51 -59.94 -21.02
N LEU A 23 9.18 -60.32 -19.91
CA LEU A 23 8.82 -59.86 -18.56
C LEU A 23 8.92 -58.33 -18.44
N LEU A 24 9.97 -57.74 -19.01
CA LEU A 24 10.18 -56.29 -18.95
C LEU A 24 9.06 -55.53 -19.68
N VAL A 25 8.60 -56.02 -20.84
CA VAL A 25 7.45 -55.45 -21.55
C VAL A 25 6.15 -55.63 -20.76
N GLN A 26 5.96 -56.78 -20.12
CA GLN A 26 4.76 -57.08 -19.34
C GLN A 26 4.59 -56.18 -18.11
N TYR A 27 5.69 -55.76 -17.46
CA TYR A 27 5.65 -54.81 -16.33
C TYR A 27 5.77 -53.34 -16.75
N ALA A 28 6.39 -53.03 -17.90
CA ALA A 28 6.50 -51.66 -18.40
C ALA A 28 5.15 -51.10 -18.84
N LEU A 29 4.28 -51.91 -19.46
CA LEU A 29 2.94 -51.50 -19.89
C LEU A 29 2.03 -51.02 -18.73
N PRO A 30 1.85 -51.77 -17.63
CA PRO A 30 1.01 -51.32 -16.51
C PRO A 30 1.61 -50.11 -15.79
N LEU A 31 2.95 -50.02 -15.66
CA LEU A 31 3.59 -48.83 -15.08
C LEU A 31 3.37 -47.58 -15.95
N ALA A 32 3.49 -47.71 -17.27
CA ALA A 32 3.20 -46.62 -18.21
C ALA A 32 1.73 -46.18 -18.14
N ALA A 33 0.80 -47.13 -18.01
CA ALA A 33 -0.62 -46.84 -17.83
C ALA A 33 -0.89 -46.09 -16.50
N CYS A 34 -0.27 -46.51 -15.39
CA CYS A 34 -0.38 -45.82 -14.10
C CYS A 34 0.17 -44.39 -14.15
N VAL A 35 1.31 -44.17 -14.82
CA VAL A 35 1.89 -42.83 -15.00
C VAL A 35 0.98 -41.97 -15.87
N LEU A 36 0.44 -42.51 -16.97
CA LEU A 36 -0.47 -41.78 -17.85
C LEU A 36 -1.78 -41.40 -17.15
N LEU A 37 -2.38 -42.33 -16.39
CA LEU A 37 -3.61 -42.07 -15.63
C LEU A 37 -3.37 -41.11 -14.47
N GLY A 38 -2.27 -41.26 -13.73
CA GLY A 38 -1.90 -40.36 -12.63
C GLY A 38 -1.59 -38.95 -13.13
N TYR A 39 -0.80 -38.83 -14.19
CA TYR A 39 -0.47 -37.53 -14.80
C TYR A 39 -1.68 -36.87 -15.47
N GLY A 40 -2.49 -37.65 -16.20
CA GLY A 40 -3.73 -37.17 -16.81
C GLY A 40 -4.75 -36.71 -15.77
N GLY A 41 -4.95 -37.51 -14.72
CA GLY A 41 -5.82 -37.18 -13.58
C GLY A 41 -5.32 -35.94 -12.83
N TYR A 42 -4.02 -35.84 -12.55
CA TYR A 42 -3.41 -34.66 -11.93
C TYR A 42 -3.60 -33.42 -12.78
N ARG A 43 -3.38 -33.51 -14.10
CA ARG A 43 -3.53 -32.37 -15.03
C ARG A 43 -4.98 -31.93 -15.16
N LEU A 44 -5.93 -32.86 -15.16
CA LEU A 44 -7.36 -32.56 -15.22
C LEU A 44 -7.86 -31.98 -13.88
N TYR A 45 -7.43 -32.54 -12.76
CA TYR A 45 -7.70 -32.00 -11.42
C TYR A 45 -7.13 -30.59 -11.27
N LYS A 46 -5.90 -30.35 -11.73
CA LYS A 46 -5.28 -29.02 -11.78
C LYS A 46 -6.09 -28.05 -12.65
N ARG A 47 -6.55 -28.49 -13.82
CA ARG A 47 -7.33 -27.64 -14.74
C ARG A 47 -8.71 -27.25 -14.19
N LEU A 48 -9.36 -28.14 -13.45
CA LEU A 48 -10.71 -27.89 -12.93
C LEU A 48 -10.72 -27.21 -11.56
N ARG A 49 -9.80 -27.56 -10.66
CA ARG A 49 -9.83 -27.08 -9.26
C ARG A 49 -9.22 -25.69 -9.09
N TYR A 50 -8.22 -25.32 -9.89
CA TYR A 50 -7.56 -24.01 -9.80
C TYR A 50 -8.47 -22.81 -10.08
N PRO A 51 -9.27 -22.79 -11.19
CA PRO A 51 -10.17 -21.66 -11.43
C PRO A 51 -11.20 -21.50 -10.30
N LEU A 52 -11.77 -22.60 -9.80
CA LEU A 52 -12.75 -22.57 -8.71
C LEU A 52 -12.19 -22.04 -7.38
N LEU A 53 -10.93 -22.35 -7.06
CA LEU A 53 -10.27 -21.83 -5.85
C LEU A 53 -9.91 -20.35 -6.02
N GLN A 54 -9.52 -19.95 -7.24
CA GLN A 54 -9.24 -18.57 -7.56
C GLN A 54 -10.51 -17.72 -7.49
N ASP A 55 -11.63 -18.18 -8.07
CA ASP A 55 -12.92 -17.51 -8.00
C ASP A 55 -13.38 -17.33 -6.55
N ARG A 56 -13.28 -18.39 -5.71
CA ARG A 56 -13.61 -18.29 -4.29
C ARG A 56 -12.72 -17.29 -3.54
N SER A 57 -11.42 -17.27 -3.83
CA SER A 57 -10.51 -16.29 -3.24
C SER A 57 -10.78 -14.86 -3.74
N LEU A 58 -11.34 -14.70 -4.94
CA LEU A 58 -11.72 -13.41 -5.50
C LEU A 58 -13.04 -12.91 -4.88
N ASP A 59 -14.02 -13.79 -4.69
CA ASP A 59 -15.27 -13.48 -3.98
C ASP A 59 -14.99 -13.02 -2.55
N ASP A 60 -14.13 -13.74 -1.82
CA ASP A 60 -13.71 -13.35 -0.47
C ASP A 60 -13.04 -11.96 -0.47
N ARG A 61 -12.27 -11.63 -1.52
CA ARG A 61 -11.64 -10.30 -1.67
C ARG A 61 -12.65 -9.21 -2.03
N ILE A 62 -13.66 -9.51 -2.85
CA ILE A 62 -14.76 -8.58 -3.17
C ILE A 62 -15.56 -8.29 -1.89
N GLU A 63 -15.85 -9.32 -1.09
CA GLU A 63 -16.57 -9.16 0.17
C GLU A 63 -15.77 -8.31 1.17
N LEU A 64 -14.46 -8.55 1.28
CA LEU A 64 -13.57 -7.75 2.11
C LEU A 64 -13.49 -6.28 1.64
N LEU A 65 -13.39 -6.05 0.33
CA LEU A 65 -13.41 -4.70 -0.24
C LEU A 65 -14.72 -3.98 0.08
N LYS A 66 -15.85 -4.69 -0.02
CA LYS A 66 -17.17 -4.13 0.33
C LYS A 66 -17.29 -3.79 1.82
N ALA A 67 -16.73 -4.63 2.70
CA ALA A 67 -16.67 -4.35 4.13
C ALA A 67 -15.81 -3.10 4.41
N ARG A 68 -14.65 -3.00 3.76
CA ARG A 68 -13.74 -1.85 3.89
C ARG A 68 -14.39 -0.55 3.39
N ILE A 69 -15.10 -0.58 2.27
CA ILE A 69 -15.85 0.60 1.77
C ILE A 69 -16.93 1.03 2.77
N ARG A 70 -17.66 0.08 3.37
CA ARG A 70 -18.68 0.42 4.39
C ARG A 70 -18.07 1.00 5.65
N GLN A 71 -16.89 0.53 6.04
CA GLN A 71 -16.16 1.07 7.17
C GLN A 71 -15.68 2.49 6.87
N ALA A 72 -15.02 2.70 5.73
CA ALA A 72 -14.58 4.01 5.28
C ALA A 72 -15.74 5.01 5.18
N ASP A 73 -16.93 4.59 4.73
CA ASP A 73 -18.13 5.45 4.71
C ASP A 73 -18.57 5.89 6.11
N LYS A 74 -18.45 5.02 7.13
CA LYS A 74 -18.72 5.41 8.53
C LYS A 74 -17.66 6.35 9.07
N ASP A 75 -16.40 6.10 8.75
CA ASP A 75 -15.29 6.92 9.22
C ASP A 75 -15.35 8.32 8.59
N ILE A 76 -15.77 8.44 7.32
CA ILE A 76 -16.10 9.73 6.68
C ILE A 76 -17.24 10.44 7.40
N GLN A 77 -18.29 9.71 7.79
CA GLN A 77 -19.41 10.30 8.52
C GLN A 77 -18.98 10.82 9.91
N GLN A 78 -18.12 10.07 10.61
CA GLN A 78 -17.53 10.51 11.88
C GLN A 78 -16.56 11.67 11.69
N LEU A 79 -15.86 11.74 10.55
CA LEU A 79 -14.97 12.86 10.20
C LEU A 79 -15.78 14.16 10.04
N GLU A 80 -16.94 14.11 9.38
CA GLU A 80 -17.86 15.25 9.27
C GLU A 80 -18.42 15.68 10.64
N GLU A 81 -18.73 14.72 11.51
CA GLU A 81 -19.27 14.97 12.86
C GLU A 81 -18.20 15.54 13.83
N THR A 82 -16.96 15.03 13.76
CA THR A 82 -15.84 15.50 14.59
C THR A 82 -15.33 16.88 14.21
N LEU A 83 -15.48 17.29 12.94
CA LEU A 83 -15.20 18.66 12.50
C LEU A 83 -16.13 19.69 13.18
N VAL A 84 -17.30 19.27 13.67
CA VAL A 84 -18.25 20.11 14.39
C VAL A 84 -17.95 20.20 15.90
N GLU A 85 -17.32 19.18 16.49
CA GLU A 85 -17.36 18.98 17.96
C GLU A 85 -16.00 18.91 18.68
N LYS A 86 -14.88 18.51 18.04
CA LYS A 86 -13.66 18.09 18.78
C LYS A 86 -12.33 18.79 18.44
N GLY A 87 -12.31 19.77 17.55
CA GLY A 87 -11.11 20.57 17.26
C GLY A 87 -10.18 20.01 16.17
N SER A 88 -9.29 20.88 15.69
CA SER A 88 -8.53 20.74 14.42
C SER A 88 -7.56 19.56 14.38
N ASP A 89 -6.94 19.19 15.49
CA ASP A 89 -5.91 18.13 15.52
C ASP A 89 -6.50 16.72 15.44
N SER A 90 -7.64 16.48 16.09
CA SER A 90 -8.35 15.20 15.98
C SER A 90 -8.87 14.97 14.56
N TYR A 91 -9.30 16.03 13.89
CA TYR A 91 -9.70 15.98 12.49
C TYR A 91 -8.51 15.69 11.57
N LYS A 92 -7.36 16.37 11.76
CA LYS A 92 -6.14 16.14 10.96
C LYS A 92 -5.67 14.68 11.02
N SER A 93 -5.66 14.08 12.21
CA SER A 93 -5.27 12.68 12.41
C SER A 93 -6.22 11.71 11.70
N LEU A 94 -7.54 11.86 11.92
CA LEU A 94 -8.55 10.98 11.32
C LEU A 94 -8.60 11.14 9.79
N ALA A 95 -8.46 12.36 9.28
CA ALA A 95 -8.38 12.64 7.85
C ALA A 95 -7.20 11.91 7.18
N ASN A 96 -6.02 11.94 7.80
CA ASN A 96 -4.84 11.23 7.29
C ASN A 96 -5.06 9.71 7.25
N GLN A 97 -5.71 9.14 8.27
CA GLN A 97 -6.06 7.71 8.27
C GLN A 97 -7.01 7.38 7.12
N VAL A 98 -8.09 8.17 6.94
CA VAL A 98 -9.06 7.98 5.85
C VAL A 98 -8.39 8.11 4.48
N LEU A 99 -7.46 9.05 4.30
CA LEU A 99 -6.71 9.21 3.05
C LEU A 99 -5.84 7.99 2.70
N ILE A 100 -5.25 7.34 3.71
CA ILE A 100 -4.50 6.09 3.51
C ILE A 100 -5.46 4.97 3.11
N GLU A 101 -6.57 4.80 3.82
CA GLU A 101 -7.56 3.75 3.52
C GLU A 101 -8.19 3.93 2.13
N LEU A 102 -8.55 5.15 1.74
CA LEU A 102 -9.06 5.46 0.40
C LEU A 102 -8.06 5.10 -0.70
N ARG A 103 -6.75 5.23 -0.44
CA ARG A 103 -5.70 4.85 -1.37
C ARG A 103 -5.61 3.33 -1.53
N GLU A 104 -5.71 2.60 -0.42
CA GLU A 104 -5.73 1.13 -0.45
C GLU A 104 -6.97 0.61 -1.17
N ILE A 105 -8.14 1.18 -0.90
CA ILE A 105 -9.40 0.85 -1.62
C ILE A 105 -9.24 1.08 -3.12
N HIS A 106 -8.65 2.21 -3.53
CA HIS A 106 -8.43 2.50 -4.94
C HIS A 106 -7.46 1.51 -5.59
N GLN A 107 -6.35 1.18 -4.94
CA GLN A 107 -5.39 0.19 -5.43
C GLN A 107 -5.99 -1.22 -5.52
N GLU A 108 -6.82 -1.60 -4.55
CA GLU A 108 -7.49 -2.89 -4.57
C GLU A 108 -8.59 -2.95 -5.64
N ALA A 109 -9.35 -1.87 -5.84
CA ALA A 109 -10.30 -1.73 -6.94
C ALA A 109 -9.62 -1.79 -8.31
N ASP A 110 -8.45 -1.15 -8.48
CA ASP A 110 -7.66 -1.22 -9.71
C ASP A 110 -7.18 -2.65 -10.02
N ARG A 111 -6.71 -3.38 -9.00
CA ARG A 111 -6.29 -4.78 -9.15
C ARG A 111 -7.46 -5.71 -9.49
N LEU A 112 -8.65 -5.34 -9.07
CA LEU A 112 -9.87 -6.13 -9.25
C LEU A 112 -10.71 -5.63 -10.44
N LYS A 113 -10.23 -4.64 -11.19
CA LYS A 113 -10.94 -4.02 -12.32
C LYS A 113 -11.45 -5.02 -13.35
N SER A 114 -10.70 -6.08 -13.64
CA SER A 114 -11.15 -7.13 -14.60
C SER A 114 -12.23 -8.05 -14.06
N TYR A 115 -12.57 -7.97 -12.77
CA TYR A 115 -13.51 -8.84 -12.06
C TYR A 115 -14.70 -8.07 -11.46
N ILE A 116 -14.70 -6.74 -11.55
CA ILE A 116 -15.81 -5.88 -11.11
C ILE A 116 -16.39 -5.20 -12.36
N ASP A 117 -17.70 -4.98 -12.40
CA ASP A 117 -18.34 -4.19 -13.46
C ASP A 117 -17.72 -2.79 -13.58
N ASP A 118 -17.51 -2.32 -14.81
CA ASP A 118 -16.93 -1.01 -15.11
C ASP A 118 -17.70 0.15 -14.44
N ASP A 119 -19.04 0.05 -14.35
CA ASP A 119 -19.87 1.05 -13.65
C ASP A 119 -19.53 1.13 -12.15
N VAL A 120 -19.36 -0.02 -11.50
CA VAL A 120 -19.06 -0.10 -10.07
C VAL A 120 -17.65 0.45 -9.80
N TYR A 121 -16.68 0.08 -10.64
CA TYR A 121 -15.32 0.65 -10.58
C TYR A 121 -15.34 2.17 -10.74
N ASN A 122 -16.02 2.70 -11.77
CA ASN A 122 -16.10 4.14 -12.02
C ASN A 122 -16.77 4.90 -10.86
N ARG A 123 -17.78 4.30 -10.21
CA ARG A 123 -18.40 4.87 -9.02
C ARG A 123 -17.45 4.92 -7.83
N ILE A 124 -16.68 3.86 -7.59
CA ILE A 124 -15.66 3.82 -6.53
C ILE A 124 -14.58 4.87 -6.81
N ASP A 125 -14.02 4.91 -8.02
CA ASP A 125 -13.00 5.89 -8.41
C ASP A 125 -13.50 7.33 -8.23
N LYS A 126 -14.71 7.64 -8.73
CA LYS A 126 -15.32 8.96 -8.57
C LYS A 126 -15.51 9.33 -7.09
N LYS A 127 -15.99 8.40 -6.26
CA LYS A 127 -16.21 8.65 -4.83
C LYS A 127 -14.89 8.87 -4.10
N VAL A 128 -13.87 8.04 -4.37
CA VAL A 128 -12.52 8.22 -3.80
C VAL A 128 -11.93 9.58 -4.16
N ARG A 129 -11.99 9.98 -5.44
CA ARG A 129 -11.48 11.28 -5.88
C ARG A 129 -12.20 12.46 -5.22
N THR A 130 -13.53 12.37 -5.15
CA THR A 130 -14.37 13.43 -4.56
C THR A 130 -14.09 13.59 -3.07
N VAL A 131 -14.05 12.48 -2.33
CA VAL A 131 -13.79 12.52 -0.88
C VAL A 131 -12.37 12.98 -0.58
N ARG A 132 -11.37 12.48 -1.31
CA ARG A 132 -9.99 12.95 -1.18
C ARG A 132 -9.88 14.46 -1.38
N ALA A 133 -10.44 14.98 -2.48
CA ALA A 133 -10.41 16.40 -2.77
C ALA A 133 -11.10 17.23 -1.67
N ASN A 134 -12.20 16.73 -1.10
CA ASN A 134 -12.88 17.41 0.01
C ASN A 134 -12.00 17.46 1.27
N ILE A 135 -11.41 16.31 1.66
CA ILE A 135 -10.52 16.22 2.82
C ILE A 135 -9.31 17.14 2.64
N ASP A 136 -8.67 17.12 1.48
CA ASP A 136 -7.49 17.95 1.19
C ASP A 136 -7.81 19.45 1.32
N VAL A 137 -8.95 19.90 0.79
CA VAL A 137 -9.42 21.29 0.92
C VAL A 137 -9.68 21.65 2.39
N GLN A 138 -10.26 20.75 3.17
CA GLN A 138 -10.53 21.01 4.59
C GLN A 138 -9.26 21.03 5.44
N LEU A 139 -8.28 20.17 5.15
CA LEU A 139 -6.96 20.20 5.78
C LEU A 139 -6.21 21.51 5.48
N GLU A 140 -6.25 21.96 4.22
CA GLU A 140 -5.63 23.24 3.82
C GLU A 140 -6.26 24.44 4.54
N ARG A 141 -7.59 24.45 4.70
CA ARG A 141 -8.29 25.48 5.49
C ARG A 141 -7.85 25.50 6.94
N LEU A 142 -7.79 24.34 7.59
CA LEU A 142 -7.35 24.21 8.98
C LEU A 142 -5.89 24.59 9.16
N ASP A 143 -5.02 24.28 8.19
CA ASP A 143 -3.62 24.70 8.24
C ASP A 143 -3.51 26.23 8.17
N ARG A 144 -4.26 26.85 7.25
CA ARG A 144 -4.29 28.31 7.11
C ARG A 144 -4.87 29.01 8.34
N GLU A 145 -5.93 28.46 8.94
CA GLU A 145 -6.50 28.96 10.20
C GLU A 145 -5.49 28.85 11.35
N SER A 146 -4.78 27.72 11.47
CA SER A 146 -3.75 27.56 12.52
C SER A 146 -2.56 28.52 12.36
N GLN A 147 -2.17 28.85 11.13
CA GLN A 147 -1.13 29.85 10.88
C GLN A 147 -1.58 31.26 11.28
N VAL A 148 -2.84 31.62 10.99
CA VAL A 148 -3.43 32.90 11.39
C VAL A 148 -3.57 32.99 12.91
N ASP A 149 -3.92 31.90 13.60
CA ASP A 149 -4.04 31.88 15.06
C ASP A 149 -2.67 32.04 15.74
N LEU A 150 -1.62 31.41 15.22
CA LEU A 150 -0.23 31.59 15.67
C LEU A 150 0.29 33.02 15.45
N GLU A 151 -0.08 33.65 14.34
CA GLU A 151 0.29 35.04 14.04
C GLU A 151 -0.44 36.05 14.94
N ASN A 152 -1.65 35.69 15.42
CA ASN A 152 -2.48 36.54 16.28
C ASN A 152 -2.47 36.16 17.77
N ALA A 153 -1.83 35.04 18.15
CA ALA A 153 -1.76 34.57 19.52
C ALA A 153 -1.05 35.60 20.39
N LYS A 154 -1.81 36.22 21.31
CA LYS A 154 -1.26 37.16 22.27
C LYS A 154 -0.27 36.41 23.17
N PRO A 155 0.88 37.02 23.50
CA PRO A 155 1.92 36.39 24.32
C PRO A 155 1.51 36.13 25.79
N GLU A 156 0.23 36.29 26.12
CA GLU A 156 -0.36 36.14 27.46
C GLU A 156 -0.81 34.70 27.77
N GLU A 157 -1.06 33.86 26.74
CA GLU A 157 -1.41 32.43 26.90
C GLU A 157 -0.19 31.50 27.03
N LEU A 158 1.00 32.02 26.72
CA LEU A 158 2.27 31.33 26.93
C LEU A 158 2.77 31.64 28.33
N ALA A 159 3.40 30.66 29.01
CA ALA A 159 3.93 30.83 30.36
C ALA A 159 4.63 32.21 30.50
N PRO A 160 4.36 32.98 31.57
CA PRO A 160 4.79 34.39 31.64
C PRO A 160 6.30 34.58 31.49
N GLU A 161 7.09 33.54 31.78
CA GLU A 161 8.55 33.49 31.58
C GLU A 161 8.96 33.46 30.09
N LEU A 162 8.14 32.89 29.21
CA LEU A 162 8.40 32.79 27.76
C LEU A 162 7.82 33.98 26.98
N SER A 163 6.78 34.63 27.51
CA SER A 163 6.11 35.79 26.90
C SER A 163 7.09 36.90 26.50
N GLN A 164 7.99 37.29 27.41
CA GLN A 164 8.99 38.32 27.15
C GLN A 164 10.03 37.88 26.10
N THR A 165 10.45 36.62 26.17
CA THR A 165 11.41 36.05 25.23
C THR A 165 10.84 35.99 23.81
N LEU A 166 9.58 35.57 23.66
CA LEU A 166 8.87 35.52 22.38
C LEU A 166 8.61 36.90 21.81
N ALA A 167 8.21 37.86 22.63
CA ALA A 167 8.04 39.25 22.20
C ALA A 167 9.36 39.84 21.66
N ASN A 168 10.48 39.60 22.36
CA ASN A 168 11.80 40.02 21.89
C ASN A 168 12.18 39.33 20.57
N ILE A 169 11.91 38.03 20.44
CA ILE A 169 12.19 37.27 19.21
C ILE A 169 11.35 37.80 18.04
N ALA A 170 10.08 38.16 18.25
CA ALA A 170 9.24 38.75 17.21
C ALA A 170 9.77 40.11 16.75
N VAL A 171 10.21 40.96 17.68
CA VAL A 171 10.85 42.25 17.37
C VAL A 171 12.15 42.04 16.60
N ASP A 172 13.00 41.11 17.05
CA ASP A 172 14.27 40.78 16.39
C ASP A 172 14.04 40.18 15.00
N HIS A 173 13.03 39.32 14.84
CA HIS A 173 12.64 38.75 13.55
C HIS A 173 12.33 39.84 12.53
N GLN A 174 11.51 40.81 12.90
CA GLN A 174 11.18 41.94 12.02
C GLN A 174 12.42 42.78 11.70
N ALA A 175 13.24 43.09 12.70
CA ALA A 175 14.47 43.85 12.50
C ALA A 175 15.48 43.13 11.59
N ILE A 176 15.51 41.80 11.60
CA ILE A 176 16.33 40.99 10.69
C ILE A 176 15.78 41.04 9.26
N LEU A 177 14.46 40.91 9.08
CA LEU A 177 13.84 41.04 7.75
C LEU A 177 14.12 42.41 7.11
N ASP A 178 14.01 43.49 7.89
CA ASP A 178 14.29 44.84 7.41
C ASP A 178 15.77 45.00 6.98
N LYS A 179 16.69 44.37 7.71
CA LYS A 179 18.12 44.32 7.37
C LYS A 179 18.39 43.48 6.12
N ILE A 180 17.73 42.33 5.97
CA ILE A 180 17.87 41.49 4.78
C ILE A 180 17.33 42.23 3.54
N ALA A 181 16.20 42.95 3.68
CA ALA A 181 15.63 43.75 2.59
C ALA A 181 16.58 44.87 2.11
N THR A 182 17.40 45.40 3.02
CA THR A 182 18.41 46.44 2.74
C THR A 182 19.79 45.90 2.34
N SER A 183 20.03 44.58 2.41
CA SER A 183 21.26 43.93 1.95
C SER A 183 21.44 43.98 0.43
N ALA A 184 22.65 43.69 -0.05
CA ALA A 184 22.95 43.58 -1.48
C ALA A 184 22.16 42.42 -2.12
N GLU A 185 21.72 42.59 -3.37
CA GLU A 185 20.77 41.68 -4.05
C GLU A 185 21.25 40.22 -4.12
N GLY A 186 22.57 39.97 -4.19
CA GLY A 186 23.11 38.61 -4.20
C GLY A 186 23.12 37.88 -2.84
N ASP A 187 23.03 38.60 -1.72
CA ASP A 187 23.04 38.03 -0.37
C ASP A 187 21.62 37.86 0.19
N LYS A 188 20.60 38.41 -0.49
CA LYS A 188 19.22 38.44 0.01
C LYS A 188 18.62 37.03 0.08
N GLU A 189 18.75 36.24 -0.98
CA GLU A 189 18.19 34.89 -1.00
C GLU A 189 18.84 33.98 0.05
N GLU A 190 20.17 34.04 0.19
CA GLU A 190 20.91 33.23 1.17
C GLU A 190 20.54 33.61 2.60
N LEU A 191 20.54 34.92 2.92
CA LEU A 191 20.18 35.40 4.26
C LEU A 191 18.71 35.10 4.59
N THR A 192 17.81 35.18 3.61
CA THR A 192 16.39 34.83 3.78
C THR A 192 16.24 33.33 4.07
N ALA A 193 16.95 32.46 3.33
CA ALA A 193 16.91 31.02 3.53
C ALA A 193 17.51 30.59 4.88
N ILE A 194 18.60 31.23 5.32
CA ILE A 194 19.19 30.98 6.64
C ILE A 194 18.25 31.44 7.75
N HIS A 195 17.63 32.61 7.59
CA HIS A 195 16.69 33.16 8.57
C HIS A 195 15.43 32.29 8.69
N SER A 196 14.84 31.87 7.56
CA SER A 196 13.67 30.98 7.55
C SER A 196 13.96 29.65 8.22
N LEU A 197 15.13 29.04 7.95
CA LEU A 197 15.54 27.78 8.57
C LEU A 197 15.70 27.90 10.10
N LYS A 198 16.23 29.03 10.59
CA LYS A 198 16.34 29.28 12.03
C LYS A 198 14.97 29.47 12.69
N MET A 199 14.03 30.14 12.02
CA MET A 199 12.67 30.32 12.53
C MET A 199 11.87 29.02 12.50
N GLU A 200 12.04 28.19 11.47
CA GLU A 200 11.46 26.85 11.39
C GLU A 200 11.94 25.98 12.56
N LYS A 201 13.26 25.94 12.80
CA LYS A 201 13.82 25.21 13.96
C LYS A 201 13.28 25.72 15.29
N PHE A 202 13.10 27.03 15.43
CA PHE A 202 12.52 27.62 16.64
C PHE A 202 11.07 27.17 16.85
N LYS A 203 10.26 27.19 15.79
CA LYS A 203 8.88 26.69 15.80
C LYS A 203 8.83 25.21 16.20
N THR A 204 9.70 24.37 15.62
CA THR A 204 9.80 22.94 16.01
C THR A 204 10.13 22.77 17.50
N ILE A 205 10.96 23.62 18.08
CA ILE A 205 11.31 23.55 19.51
C ILE A 205 10.11 23.94 20.38
N LEU A 206 9.35 24.97 20.00
CA LEU A 206 8.14 25.36 20.72
C LEU A 206 7.04 24.30 20.66
N GLU A 207 6.87 23.63 19.52
CA GLU A 207 5.90 22.55 19.34
C GLU A 207 6.28 21.26 20.09
N ALA A 208 7.56 21.12 20.49
CA ALA A 208 8.07 19.96 21.21
C ALA A 208 8.01 20.10 22.74
N ILE A 209 7.56 21.24 23.26
CA ILE A 209 7.39 21.55 24.70
C ILE A 209 5.92 21.41 25.07
#